data_AF-A0A0X3ARU0-F1
#
_entry.id   AF-A0A0X3ARU0-F1
#
_cell.length_a   1.000
_cell.length_b   1.000
_cell.length_c   1.000
_cell.angle_alpha   90.00
_cell.angle_beta   90.00
_cell.angle_gamma   90.00
#
_symmetry.space_group_name_H-M   'P 1'
#
loop_
_entity.id
_entity.type
_entity.pdbx_description
1 polymer ?
#
loop_
_entity_poly.entity_id
_entity_poly.type
_entity_poly.pdbx_seq_one_letter_code
_entity_poly.pdbx_strand_id
1 'polypeptide(L)' 'MPSISQRNTKLRYKAIKEEYHLQIKRNNGMPLAQIHREFIYPKFFISRRTLYNVIYTPDSSLSV' A
#
# COMPACT_ATOMS: atom_id res chain seq x y z
N MET A 1 -18.48 -13.11 9.08
CA MET A 1 -17.97 -13.14 7.69
C MET A 1 -17.80 -11.71 7.22
N PRO A 2 -16.59 -11.27 6.81
CA PRO A 2 -16.42 -9.93 6.26
C PRO A 2 -17.23 -9.79 4.97
N SER A 3 -17.77 -8.59 4.72
CA SER A 3 -18.46 -8.32 3.47
C SER A 3 -17.48 -8.40 2.28
N ILE A 4 -17.97 -8.69 1.08
CA ILE A 4 -17.15 -8.75 -0.15
C ILE A 4 -16.30 -7.47 -0.32
N SER A 5 -16.87 -6.31 0.05
CA SER A 5 -16.20 -5.01 0.04
C SER A 5 -15.01 -4.92 1.02
N GLN A 6 -15.17 -5.45 2.24
CA GLN A 6 -14.09 -5.52 3.23
C GLN A 6 -12.96 -6.43 2.76
N ARG A 7 -13.29 -7.59 2.17
CA ARG A 7 -12.28 -8.50 1.60
C ARG A 7 -11.50 -7.86 0.45
N ASN A 8 -12.19 -7.21 -0.47
CA ASN A 8 -11.55 -6.53 -1.61
C ASN A 8 -10.65 -5.37 -1.15
N THR A 9 -11.07 -4.63 -0.13
CA THR A 9 -10.25 -3.55 0.46
C THR A 9 -8.97 -4.12 1.07
N LYS A 10 -9.05 -5.21 1.84
CA LYS A 10 -7.87 -5.86 2.43
C LYS A 10 -6.87 -6.33 1.37
N LEU A 11 -7.36 -6.93 0.28
CA LEU A 11 -6.51 -7.37 -0.83
C LEU A 11 -5.79 -6.19 -1.51
N ARG A 12 -6.48 -5.06 -1.73
CA ARG A 12 -5.85 -3.85 -2.27
C ARG A 12 -4.76 -3.32 -1.35
N TYR A 13 -5.03 -3.24 -0.05
CA TYR A 13 -4.07 -2.74 0.94
C TYR A 13 -2.82 -3.63 0.99
N LYS A 14 -3.00 -4.95 0.95
CA LYS A 14 -1.91 -5.92 0.85
C LYS A 14 -1.05 -5.68 -0.40
N ALA A 15 -1.67 -5.58 -1.57
CA ALA A 15 -0.94 -5.35 -2.83
C ALA A 15 -0.16 -4.02 -2.84
N ILE A 16 -0.74 -2.96 -2.27
CA ILE A 16 -0.07 -1.65 -2.15
C ILE A 16 1.13 -1.73 -1.20
N LYS A 17 0.98 -2.40 -0.04
CA LYS A 17 2.09 -2.60 0.91
C LYS A 17 3.24 -3.39 0.29
N GLU A 18 2.92 -4.50 -0.38
CA GLU A 18 3.92 -5.35 -1.03
C GLU A 18 4.72 -4.57 -2.08
N GLU A 19 4.05 -3.79 -2.93
CA GLU A 19 4.72 -2.93 -3.89
C GLU A 19 5.60 -1.89 -3.19
N TYR A 20 5.07 -1.21 -2.17
CA TYR A 20 5.82 -0.20 -1.43
C TYR A 20 7.09 -0.78 -0.78
N HIS A 21 7.00 -1.95 -0.13
CA HIS A 21 8.16 -2.61 0.47
C HIS A 21 9.17 -3.09 -0.58
N LEU A 22 8.70 -3.59 -1.73
CA LEU A 22 9.57 -3.96 -2.84
C LEU A 22 10.37 -2.74 -3.33
N GLN A 23 9.71 -1.59 -3.48
CA GLN A 23 10.36 -0.38 -3.99
C GLN A 23 11.29 0.27 -2.97
N ILE A 24 10.97 0.22 -1.67
CA ILE A 24 11.94 0.63 -0.62
C ILE A 24 13.20 -0.24 -0.71
N LYS A 25 13.02 -1.56 -0.80
CA LYS A 25 14.16 -2.50 -0.81
C LYS A 25 15.03 -2.33 -2.04
N ARG A 26 14.42 -2.06 -3.21
CA ARG A 26 15.13 -1.83 -4.48
C ARG A 26 15.79 -0.46 -4.54
N ASN A 27 15.14 0.57 -4.01
CA ASN A 27 15.58 1.97 -4.09
C ASN A 27 15.96 2.47 -2.69
N ASN A 28 16.96 1.82 -2.08
CA ASN A 28 17.39 2.11 -0.72
C ASN A 28 17.67 3.61 -0.51
N GLY A 29 16.98 4.23 0.45
CA GLY A 29 17.11 5.67 0.75
C GLY A 29 16.19 6.59 -0.07
N MET A 30 15.38 6.06 -1.00
CA MET A 30 14.42 6.88 -1.74
C MET A 30 13.29 7.38 -0.81
N PRO A 31 12.95 8.68 -0.83
CA PRO A 31 11.85 9.21 -0.04
C PRO A 31 10.50 8.59 -0.40
N LEU A 32 9.63 8.39 0.59
CA LEU A 32 8.26 7.87 0.38
C LEU A 32 7.50 8.65 -0.68
N ALA A 33 7.62 9.98 -0.71
CA ALA A 33 6.96 10.82 -1.68
C ALA A 33 7.40 10.52 -3.13
N GLN A 34 8.67 10.18 -3.32
CA GLN A 34 9.22 9.81 -4.62
C GLN A 34 8.77 8.40 -5.01
N ILE A 35 8.82 7.43 -4.08
CA ILE A 35 8.27 6.09 -4.29
C ILE A 35 6.79 6.15 -4.66
N HIS A 36 6.04 7.02 -3.98
CA HIS A 36 4.63 7.24 -4.26
C HIS A 36 4.41 7.73 -5.69
N ARG A 37 5.12 8.78 -6.10
CA ARG A 37 4.97 9.40 -7.43
C ARG A 37 5.38 8.45 -8.56
N GLU A 38 6.46 7.71 -8.37
CA GLU A 38 7.11 6.95 -9.45
C GLU A 38 6.59 5.51 -9.57
N PHE A 39 6.15 4.88 -8.48
CA PHE A 39 5.77 3.46 -8.51
C PHE A 39 4.35 3.19 -8.02
N ILE A 40 3.88 3.88 -6.97
CA ILE A 40 2.58 3.58 -6.37
C ILE A 40 1.43 4.26 -7.12
N TYR A 41 1.54 5.57 -7.38
CA TYR A 41 0.49 6.34 -8.03
C TYR A 41 0.17 5.83 -9.43
N PRO A 42 1.14 5.53 -10.32
CA PRO A 42 0.84 5.03 -11.66
C PRO A 42 0.13 3.67 -11.67
N LYS A 43 0.30 2.86 -10.61
CA LYS A 43 -0.24 1.51 -10.52
C LYS A 43 -1.59 1.43 -9.78
N PHE A 44 -1.75 2.23 -8.72
CA PHE A 44 -2.91 2.13 -7.82
C PHE A 44 -3.77 3.39 -7.77
N PHE A 45 -3.33 4.51 -8.37
CA PHE A 45 -4.05 5.78 -8.44
C PHE A 45 -4.54 6.28 -7.08
N ILE A 46 -3.72 6.11 -6.03
CA ILE A 46 -4.06 6.52 -4.67
C ILE A 46 -3.32 7.80 -4.27
N SER A 47 -3.91 8.57 -3.36
CA SER A 47 -3.22 9.74 -2.79
C SER A 47 -2.06 9.33 -1.87
N ARG A 48 -1.11 10.24 -1.63
CA ARG A 48 -0.05 10.04 -0.62
C ARG A 48 -0.63 9.75 0.77
N ARG A 49 -1.70 10.46 1.14
CA ARG A 49 -2.39 10.25 2.43
C ARG A 49 -2.96 8.84 2.55
N THR A 50 -3.54 8.33 1.47
CA THR A 50 -4.03 6.94 1.40
C THR A 50 -2.88 5.95 1.55
N LEU A 51 -1.74 6.20 0.89
CA LEU A 51 -0.55 5.36 1.05
C LEU A 51 -0.07 5.34 2.50
N TYR A 52 -0.01 6.49 3.18
CA TYR A 52 0.32 6.55 4.60
C TYR A 52 -0.64 5.71 5.44
N ASN A 53 -1.95 5.84 5.23
CA ASN A 53 -2.93 5.03 5.94
C ASN A 53 -2.71 3.53 5.71
N VAL A 54 -2.43 3.14 4.47
CA VAL A 54 -2.15 1.74 4.11
C VAL A 54 -0.91 1.22 4.84
N ILE A 55 0.18 1.99 4.84
CA ILE A 55 1.44 1.60 5.51
C ILE A 55 1.25 1.42 7.02
N TYR A 56 0.56 2.37 7.67
CA TYR A 56 0.31 2.34 9.11
C TYR A 56 -0.84 1.42 9.53
N THR A 57 -1.61 0.88 8.60
CA THR A 57 -2.63 -0.13 8.92
C THR A 57 -1.93 -1.41 9.38
N PRO A 58 -2.17 -1.93 10.60
CA PRO A 58 -1.54 -3.15 11.08
C PRO A 58 -1.87 -4.35 10.19
N ASP A 59 -0.92 -5.27 9.99
CA ASP A 59 -1.16 -6.48 9.19
C ASP A 59 -2.21 -7.40 9.83
N SER A 60 -2.35 -7.37 11.15
CA SER A 60 -3.43 -8.04 11.89
C SER A 60 -4.83 -7.59 11.46
N SER A 61 -4.96 -6.38 10.92
CA SER A 61 -6.20 -5.83 10.38
C SER A 61 -6.46 -6.27 8.93
N LEU A 62 -5.43 -6.79 8.25
CA LEU A 62 -5.48 -7.29 6.87
C LEU A 62 -5.62 -8.81 6.80
N SER A 63 -5.39 -9.52 7.90
CA SER A 63 -5.75 -10.93 8.10
C SER A 63 -7.26 -11.11 7.86
N VAL A 64 -7.62 -11.96 6.88
CA VAL A 64 -9.00 -12.39 6.63
C VAL A 64 -9.28 -13.62 7.46
#